data_AF-A0A9C5ZB22-F1
#
_entry.id   AF-A0A9C5ZB22-F1
#
_cell.length_a   1.000
_cell.length_b   1.000
_cell.length_c   1.000
_cell.angle_alpha   90.00
_cell.angle_beta   90.00
_cell.angle_gamma   90.00
#
_symmetry.space_group_name_H-M   'P 1'
#
loop_
_entity.id
_entity.type
_entity.pdbx_description
1 polymer ?
#
loop_
_entity_poly.entity_id
_entity_poly.type
_entity_poly.pdbx_seq_one_letter_code
_entity_poly.pdbx_strand_id
1 'polypeptide(L)'
;MSAPFNADEMRTIVNSIITYVLNGASTKLPIKEKDIMQTIDKKGKLFNAALQRAGEILKEVAVPESKGAKSYICFSEDSGKSLLMHDEKQKNQLILLFIILSFIFMRTTTSIPSISEAYLQNFLKTLHIDFDVPHEYFGNNIRKLITDTFVKQLYLKREKSNSDLETEIKYCYSWGFRAHQEFDKKCLLFATAQIMKKPAKAFGTKYDEVCKDEEDAG
;
A
#
# COMPACT_ATOMS: atom_id res chain seq x y z
N MET A 1 20.85 -30.27 -24.68
CA MET A 1 19.88 -29.55 -23.82
C MET A 1 19.25 -28.45 -24.65
N SER A 2 18.01 -28.62 -25.09
CA SER A 2 17.30 -27.61 -25.90
C SER A 2 16.83 -26.48 -24.99
N ALA A 3 17.06 -25.22 -25.36
CA ALA A 3 16.49 -24.08 -24.64
C ALA A 3 14.96 -24.22 -24.68
N PRO A 4 14.24 -24.26 -23.54
CA PRO A 4 12.84 -24.67 -23.50
C PRO A 4 11.89 -23.70 -24.21
N PHE A 5 12.37 -22.52 -24.62
CA PHE A 5 11.60 -21.48 -25.29
C PHE A 5 12.47 -20.75 -26.32
N ASN A 6 11.84 -20.22 -27.38
CA ASN A 6 12.50 -19.31 -28.32
C ASN A 6 12.96 -18.05 -27.57
N ALA A 7 14.26 -17.76 -27.60
CA ALA A 7 14.87 -16.68 -26.82
C ALA A 7 14.35 -15.30 -27.22
N ASP A 8 14.10 -15.05 -28.51
CA ASP A 8 13.61 -13.76 -29.00
C ASP A 8 12.14 -13.55 -28.65
N GLU A 9 11.33 -14.61 -28.73
CA GLU A 9 9.93 -14.56 -28.30
C GLU A 9 9.84 -14.30 -26.79
N MET A 10 10.63 -15.00 -25.99
CA MET A 10 10.71 -14.80 -24.54
C MET A 10 11.08 -13.36 -24.20
N ARG A 11 12.13 -12.80 -24.82
CA ARG A 11 12.57 -11.42 -24.59
C ARG A 11 11.46 -10.41 -24.94
N THR A 12 10.75 -10.64 -26.04
CA THR A 12 9.66 -9.77 -26.48
C THR A 12 8.50 -9.76 -25.48
N ILE A 13 8.13 -10.94 -24.96
CA ILE A 13 7.07 -11.06 -23.96
C ILE A 13 7.50 -10.40 -22.64
N VAL A 14 8.73 -10.64 -22.18
CA VAL A 14 9.28 -10.00 -20.97
C VAL A 14 9.21 -8.48 -21.07
N ASN A 15 9.69 -7.90 -22.17
CA ASN A 15 9.65 -6.45 -22.39
C ASN A 15 8.22 -5.90 -22.43
N SER A 16 7.29 -6.65 -23.02
CA SER A 16 5.87 -6.28 -23.06
C SER A 16 5.24 -6.26 -21.67
N ILE A 17 5.55 -7.27 -20.84
CA ILE A 17 5.12 -7.32 -19.43
C ILE A 17 5.70 -6.12 -18.67
N ILE A 18 7.01 -5.86 -18.77
CA ILE A 18 7.66 -4.73 -18.11
C ILE A 18 6.99 -3.41 -18.51
N THR A 19 6.78 -3.20 -19.81
CA THR A 19 6.15 -1.96 -20.32
C THR A 19 4.73 -1.80 -19.78
N TYR A 20 3.93 -2.87 -19.80
CA TYR A 20 2.58 -2.86 -19.25
C TYR A 20 2.57 -2.51 -17.75
N VAL A 21 3.49 -3.14 -17.01
CA VAL A 21 3.62 -2.94 -15.57
C VAL A 21 4.04 -1.51 -15.23
N LEU A 22 5.04 -0.95 -15.91
CA LEU A 22 5.50 0.43 -15.72
C LEU A 22 4.41 1.46 -16.05
N ASN A 23 3.64 1.23 -17.12
CA ASN A 23 2.52 2.10 -17.47
C ASN A 23 1.42 2.08 -16.40
N GLY A 24 1.16 0.92 -15.79
CA GLY A 24 0.18 0.76 -14.71
C GLY A 24 0.65 1.29 -13.36
N ALA A 25 1.96 1.35 -13.11
CA ALA A 25 2.54 1.66 -11.80
C ALA A 25 2.13 3.06 -11.27
N SER A 26 1.96 4.03 -12.16
CA SER A 26 1.56 5.42 -11.81
C SER A 26 0.21 5.50 -11.09
N THR A 27 -0.72 4.58 -11.38
CA THR A 27 -2.05 4.55 -10.76
C THR A 27 -2.06 3.95 -9.36
N LYS A 28 -0.97 3.24 -9.00
CA LYS A 28 -0.85 2.44 -7.76
C LYS A 28 -1.94 1.36 -7.59
N LEU A 29 -2.72 1.07 -8.63
CA LEU A 29 -3.73 0.01 -8.60
C LEU A 29 -3.08 -1.37 -8.76
N PRO A 30 -3.63 -2.42 -8.12
CA PRO A 30 -3.21 -3.79 -8.35
C PRO A 30 -3.41 -4.21 -9.81
N ILE A 31 -2.35 -4.76 -10.40
CA ILE A 31 -2.32 -5.22 -11.78
C ILE A 31 -2.73 -6.68 -11.80
N LYS A 32 -3.85 -7.01 -12.45
CA LYS A 32 -4.34 -8.40 -12.52
C LYS A 32 -3.58 -9.18 -13.57
N GLU A 33 -3.19 -10.42 -13.25
CA GLU A 33 -2.50 -11.32 -14.18
C GLU A 33 -3.31 -11.52 -15.46
N LYS A 34 -4.63 -11.68 -15.33
CA LYS A 34 -5.57 -11.85 -16.46
C LYS A 34 -5.51 -10.69 -17.44
N ASP A 35 -5.37 -9.46 -16.96
CA ASP A 35 -5.38 -8.26 -17.79
C ASP A 35 -4.06 -8.15 -18.57
N ILE A 36 -2.94 -8.55 -17.95
CA ILE A 36 -1.64 -8.68 -18.62
C ILE A 36 -1.73 -9.74 -19.73
N MET A 37 -2.27 -10.93 -19.42
CA MET A 37 -2.43 -12.01 -20.39
C MET A 37 -3.27 -11.60 -21.60
N GLN A 38 -4.34 -10.85 -21.37
CA GLN A 38 -5.22 -10.34 -22.42
C GLN A 38 -4.52 -9.28 -23.28
N THR A 39 -3.77 -8.38 -22.67
CA THR A 39 -3.09 -7.29 -23.39
C THR A 39 -1.92 -7.80 -24.24
N ILE A 40 -1.19 -8.81 -23.76
CA ILE A 40 -0.02 -9.37 -24.45
C ILE A 40 -0.43 -10.52 -25.39
N ASP A 41 -1.67 -11.00 -25.31
CA ASP A 41 -2.19 -12.16 -26.04
C ASP A 41 -1.30 -13.41 -25.89
N LYS A 42 -0.85 -13.69 -24.66
CA LYS A 42 0.01 -14.83 -24.32
C LYS A 42 -0.42 -15.48 -23.01
N LYS A 43 -0.27 -16.81 -22.95
CA LYS A 43 -0.70 -17.66 -21.83
C LYS A 43 0.15 -18.91 -21.67
N GLY A 44 0.04 -19.58 -20.53
CA GLY A 44 0.71 -20.85 -20.25
C GLY A 44 2.15 -20.71 -19.75
N LYS A 45 2.96 -21.75 -19.91
CA LYS A 45 4.31 -21.86 -19.30
C LYS A 45 5.25 -20.72 -19.72
N LEU A 46 5.21 -20.33 -20.99
CA LEU A 46 6.03 -19.23 -21.52
C LEU A 46 5.68 -17.89 -20.85
N PHE A 47 4.39 -17.59 -20.71
CA PHE A 47 3.92 -16.40 -20.00
C PHE A 47 4.38 -16.41 -18.54
N ASN A 48 4.20 -17.52 -17.82
CA ASN A 48 4.62 -17.62 -16.42
C ASN A 48 6.12 -17.41 -16.24
N ALA A 49 6.94 -18.01 -17.11
CA ALA A 49 8.39 -17.82 -17.09
C ALA A 49 8.77 -16.36 -17.41
N ALA A 50 8.09 -15.74 -18.38
CA ALA A 50 8.33 -14.34 -18.74
C ALA A 50 7.92 -13.38 -17.63
N LEU A 51 6.81 -13.66 -16.94
CA LEU A 51 6.33 -12.88 -15.82
C LEU A 51 7.26 -12.97 -14.62
N GLN A 52 7.76 -14.18 -14.31
CA GLN A 52 8.79 -14.36 -13.29
C GLN A 52 10.04 -13.54 -13.60
N ARG A 53 10.55 -13.64 -14.84
CA ARG A 53 11.74 -12.90 -15.27
C ARG A 53 11.53 -11.39 -15.28
N ALA A 54 10.33 -10.92 -15.65
CA ALA A 54 9.97 -9.51 -15.57
C ALA A 54 9.95 -9.02 -14.11
N GLY A 55 9.43 -9.83 -13.18
CA GLY A 55 9.47 -9.54 -11.74
C GLY A 55 10.90 -9.44 -11.19
N GLU A 56 11.78 -10.37 -11.58
CA GLU A 56 13.21 -10.34 -11.22
C GLU A 56 13.93 -9.09 -11.75
N ILE A 57 13.58 -8.62 -12.95
CA ILE A 57 14.16 -7.41 -13.54
C ILE A 57 13.66 -6.15 -12.82
N LEU A 58 12.36 -6.09 -12.54
CA LEU A 58 11.76 -4.92 -11.90
C LEU A 58 12.15 -4.79 -10.43
N LYS A 59 12.45 -5.90 -9.73
CA LYS A 59 12.83 -6.00 -8.31
C LYS A 59 11.82 -5.44 -7.30
N GLU A 60 10.87 -4.61 -7.72
CA GLU A 60 9.91 -3.90 -6.87
C GLU A 60 8.46 -4.36 -7.12
N VAL A 61 8.27 -5.64 -7.50
CA VAL A 61 6.94 -6.23 -7.73
C VAL A 61 6.63 -7.25 -6.63
N ALA A 62 5.56 -7.00 -5.87
CA ALA A 62 5.07 -7.94 -4.86
C ALA A 62 3.68 -8.48 -5.23
N VAL A 63 3.42 -9.71 -4.81
CA VAL A 63 2.13 -10.37 -4.99
C VAL A 63 1.35 -10.26 -3.67
N PRO A 64 0.30 -9.43 -3.58
CA PRO A 64 -0.60 -9.48 -2.45
C PRO A 64 -1.27 -10.86 -2.34
N GLU A 65 -1.34 -11.41 -1.13
CA GLU A 65 -2.19 -12.57 -0.86
C GLU A 65 -3.65 -12.18 -1.11
N SER A 66 -4.25 -12.75 -2.15
CA SER A 66 -5.65 -12.54 -2.50
C SER A 66 -6.36 -13.89 -2.56
N LYS A 67 -7.59 -13.96 -2.01
CA LYS A 67 -8.47 -15.14 -2.11
C LYS A 67 -9.01 -15.38 -3.53
N GLY A 68 -8.54 -14.62 -4.52
CA GLY A 68 -9.04 -14.63 -5.91
C GLY A 68 -7.92 -14.68 -6.94
N ALA A 69 -8.12 -13.99 -8.06
CA ALA A 69 -7.15 -13.94 -9.14
C ALA A 69 -5.81 -13.34 -8.68
N LYS A 70 -4.70 -13.86 -9.22
CA LYS A 70 -3.36 -13.33 -8.97
C LYS A 70 -3.30 -11.87 -9.44
N SER A 71 -2.84 -11.02 -8.55
CA SER A 71 -2.61 -9.60 -8.81
C SER A 71 -1.25 -9.20 -8.29
N TYR A 72 -0.69 -8.16 -8.87
CA TYR A 72 0.66 -7.68 -8.61
C TYR A 72 0.58 -6.21 -8.19
N ILE A 73 1.41 -5.81 -7.25
CA ILE A 73 1.65 -4.40 -6.96
C ILE A 73 3.10 -4.06 -7.28
N CYS A 74 3.29 -2.88 -7.86
CA CYS A 74 4.62 -2.29 -8.03
C CYS A 74 4.80 -1.25 -6.95
N PHE A 75 5.77 -1.45 -6.07
CA PHE A 75 6.16 -0.47 -5.08
C PHE A 75 7.52 0.11 -5.47
N SER A 76 8.07 1.02 -4.68
CA SER A 76 9.48 1.38 -4.81
C SER A 76 10.10 1.42 -3.43
N GLU A 77 11.27 0.81 -3.27
CA GLU A 77 12.00 0.80 -2.00
C GLU A 77 12.54 2.21 -1.68
N ASP A 78 12.84 3.00 -2.72
CA ASP A 78 13.38 4.35 -2.59
C ASP A 78 12.26 5.40 -2.59
N SER A 79 11.43 5.37 -1.54
CA SER A 79 10.30 6.28 -1.31
C SER A 79 10.71 7.78 -1.40
N GLY A 80 11.98 8.10 -1.12
CA GLY A 80 12.54 9.45 -1.17
C GLY A 80 12.68 10.03 -2.58
N LYS A 81 12.99 9.21 -3.60
CA LYS A 81 13.06 9.67 -5.00
C LYS A 81 11.68 9.83 -5.65
N SER A 82 10.69 9.11 -5.14
CA SER A 82 9.30 9.11 -5.62
C SER A 82 8.59 10.47 -5.40
N LEU A 83 8.86 11.14 -4.27
CA LEU A 83 8.26 12.43 -3.92
C LEU A 83 8.59 13.58 -4.89
N LEU A 84 9.78 13.57 -5.51
CA LEU A 84 10.19 14.60 -6.48
C LEU A 84 9.48 14.46 -7.83
N MET A 85 8.99 13.26 -8.14
CA MET A 85 8.29 12.95 -9.40
C MET A 85 6.77 13.13 -9.27
N HIS A 86 6.27 13.37 -8.06
CA HIS A 86 4.86 13.55 -7.80
C HIS A 86 4.42 14.99 -8.04
N ASP A 87 3.22 15.14 -8.62
CA ASP A 87 2.55 16.43 -8.62
C ASP A 87 2.11 16.83 -7.19
N GLU A 88 1.76 18.10 -6.99
CA GLU A 88 1.36 18.61 -5.68
C GLU A 88 0.15 17.86 -5.10
N LYS A 89 -0.79 17.43 -5.95
CA LYS A 89 -1.96 16.68 -5.51
C LYS A 89 -1.57 15.30 -4.99
N GLN A 90 -0.67 14.60 -5.67
CA GLN A 90 -0.12 13.31 -5.25
C GLN A 90 0.66 13.44 -3.96
N LYS A 91 1.48 14.50 -3.80
CA LYS A 91 2.17 14.80 -2.54
C LYS A 91 1.19 15.00 -1.40
N ASN A 92 0.14 15.80 -1.59
CA ASN A 92 -0.87 16.05 -0.56
C ASN A 92 -1.61 14.75 -0.17
N GLN A 93 -1.92 13.89 -1.14
CA GLN A 93 -2.51 12.58 -0.87
C GLN A 93 -1.57 11.67 -0.07
N LEU A 94 -0.27 11.65 -0.38
CA LEU A 94 0.72 10.90 0.38
C LEU A 94 0.87 11.41 1.81
N ILE A 95 0.79 12.73 2.02
CA ILE A 95 0.82 13.32 3.37
C ILE A 95 -0.41 12.88 4.17
N LEU A 96 -1.62 12.92 3.58
CA LEU A 96 -2.82 12.42 4.25
C LEU A 96 -2.70 10.93 4.58
N LEU A 97 -2.21 10.14 3.62
CA LEU A 97 -1.99 8.72 3.81
C LEU A 97 -1.00 8.45 4.95
N PHE A 98 0.12 9.19 4.99
CA PHE A 98 1.11 9.10 6.05
C PHE A 98 0.51 9.39 7.43
N ILE A 99 -0.33 10.44 7.55
CA ILE A 99 -1.05 10.78 8.80
C ILE A 99 -1.95 9.61 9.23
N ILE A 100 -2.72 9.03 8.30
CA ILE A 100 -3.64 7.94 8.60
C ILE A 100 -2.88 6.67 8.98
N LEU A 101 -1.85 6.27 8.22
CA LEU A 101 -1.04 5.09 8.50
C LEU A 101 -0.30 5.23 9.84
N SER A 102 0.22 6.42 10.15
CA SER A 102 0.80 6.75 11.46
C SER A 102 -0.23 6.52 12.56
N PHE A 103 -1.42 7.12 12.44
CA PHE A 103 -2.45 6.98 13.46
C PHE A 103 -2.87 5.52 13.67
N ILE A 104 -3.10 4.77 12.60
CA ILE A 104 -3.42 3.34 12.69
C ILE A 104 -2.29 2.60 13.41
N PHE A 105 -1.04 2.76 12.98
CA PHE A 105 0.11 2.08 13.59
C PHE A 105 0.25 2.41 15.08
N MET A 106 0.06 3.66 15.46
CA MET A 106 0.16 4.11 16.85
C MET A 106 -0.99 3.59 17.74
N ARG A 107 -2.12 3.21 17.15
CA ARG A 107 -3.32 2.76 17.90
C ARG A 107 -3.54 1.25 17.86
N THR A 108 -2.96 0.54 16.90
CA THR A 108 -3.06 -0.91 16.82
C THR A 108 -2.00 -1.60 17.67
N THR A 109 -2.25 -2.84 18.06
CA THR A 109 -1.31 -3.74 18.74
C THR A 109 -1.59 -5.15 18.23
N THR A 110 -0.82 -6.15 18.68
CA THR A 110 -1.13 -7.56 18.39
C THR A 110 -2.54 -7.97 18.84
N SER A 111 -3.03 -7.39 19.95
CA SER A 111 -4.40 -7.65 20.46
C SER A 111 -5.48 -6.78 19.81
N ILE A 112 -5.12 -5.64 19.24
CA ILE A 112 -6.04 -4.69 18.59
C ILE A 112 -5.52 -4.45 17.16
N PRO A 113 -5.85 -5.32 16.19
CA PRO A 113 -5.21 -5.29 14.86
C PRO A 113 -5.79 -4.21 13.92
N SER A 114 -6.89 -3.57 14.30
CA SER A 114 -7.57 -2.54 13.49
C SER A 114 -8.23 -1.48 14.36
N ILE A 115 -8.51 -0.32 13.76
CA ILE A 115 -9.25 0.77 14.40
C ILE A 115 -10.62 0.96 13.72
N SER A 116 -11.63 1.41 14.46
CA SER A 116 -12.93 1.72 13.86
C SER A 116 -12.87 2.97 12.97
N GLU A 117 -13.72 3.02 11.93
CA GLU A 117 -13.87 4.19 11.06
C GLU A 117 -14.24 5.44 11.86
N ALA A 118 -15.12 5.31 12.85
CA ALA A 118 -15.48 6.40 13.74
C ALA A 118 -14.28 6.94 14.54
N TYR A 119 -13.38 6.06 14.99
CA TYR A 119 -12.19 6.50 15.72
C TYR A 119 -11.21 7.24 14.81
N LEU A 120 -11.01 6.74 13.59
CA LEU A 120 -10.22 7.44 12.57
C LEU A 120 -10.84 8.81 12.24
N GLN A 121 -12.15 8.87 12.02
CA GLN A 121 -12.84 10.12 11.71
C GLN A 121 -12.70 11.15 12.84
N ASN A 122 -12.86 10.72 14.10
CA ASN A 122 -12.70 11.61 15.25
C ASN A 122 -11.27 12.16 15.35
N PHE A 123 -10.26 11.34 15.10
CA PHE A 123 -8.87 11.79 15.05
C PHE A 123 -8.63 12.82 13.94
N LEU A 124 -9.08 12.55 12.71
CA LEU A 124 -8.92 13.51 11.61
C LEU A 124 -9.64 14.83 11.89
N LYS A 125 -10.80 14.80 12.55
CA LYS A 125 -11.51 16.01 13.00
C LYS A 125 -10.68 16.86 13.98
N THR A 126 -9.86 16.25 14.85
CA THR A 126 -8.94 17.01 15.72
C THR A 126 -7.84 17.74 14.94
N LEU A 127 -7.59 17.32 13.70
CA LEU A 127 -6.67 17.98 12.76
C LEU A 127 -7.41 18.89 11.77
N HIS A 128 -8.70 19.18 12.01
CA HIS A 128 -9.57 19.95 11.12
C HIS A 128 -9.78 19.31 9.74
N ILE A 129 -9.64 17.98 9.64
CA ILE A 129 -9.91 17.21 8.42
C ILE A 129 -11.22 16.46 8.62
N ASP A 130 -12.26 16.82 7.87
CA ASP A 130 -13.54 16.09 7.87
C ASP A 130 -13.65 15.20 6.62
N PHE A 131 -14.31 14.05 6.76
CA PHE A 131 -14.59 13.15 5.65
C PHE A 131 -15.52 13.79 4.63
N ASP A 132 -16.50 14.56 5.11
CA ASP A 132 -17.62 15.08 4.33
C ASP A 132 -17.47 16.54 3.91
N VAL A 133 -16.38 17.19 4.34
CA VAL A 133 -16.09 18.59 4.04
C VAL A 133 -14.87 18.68 3.13
N PRO A 134 -14.91 19.46 2.03
CA PRO A 134 -13.73 19.78 1.24
C PRO A 134 -12.62 20.37 2.11
N HIS A 135 -11.39 19.91 1.90
CA HIS A 135 -10.23 20.47 2.57
C HIS A 135 -9.35 21.18 1.56
N GLU A 136 -8.92 22.41 1.85
CA GLU A 136 -8.13 23.23 0.93
C GLU A 136 -6.85 22.51 0.45
N TYR A 137 -6.13 21.89 1.40
CA TYR A 137 -4.90 21.15 1.10
C TYR A 137 -5.13 19.75 0.50
N PHE A 138 -6.04 18.94 1.06
CA PHE A 138 -6.23 17.53 0.65
C PHE A 138 -7.29 17.32 -0.44
N GLY A 139 -7.97 18.40 -0.83
CA GLY A 139 -8.96 18.42 -1.90
C GLY A 139 -10.40 18.11 -1.44
N ASN A 140 -11.28 17.97 -2.43
CA ASN A 140 -12.73 18.08 -2.22
C ASN A 140 -13.43 16.83 -1.70
N ASN A 141 -12.77 15.66 -1.69
CA ASN A 141 -13.45 14.39 -1.38
C ASN A 141 -12.57 13.45 -0.55
N ILE A 142 -12.42 13.80 0.73
CA ILE A 142 -11.64 13.05 1.71
C ILE A 142 -12.23 11.65 1.93
N ARG A 143 -13.57 11.55 2.07
CA ARG A 143 -14.26 10.26 2.17
C ARG A 143 -13.87 9.32 1.04
N LYS A 144 -13.91 9.75 -0.21
CA LYS A 144 -13.53 8.90 -1.36
C LYS A 144 -12.06 8.50 -1.32
N LEU A 145 -11.17 9.42 -0.95
CA LEU A 145 -9.74 9.09 -0.83
C LEU A 145 -9.51 7.94 0.16
N ILE A 146 -10.12 8.03 1.35
CA ILE A 146 -9.92 7.06 2.43
C ILE A 146 -10.66 5.74 2.16
N THR A 147 -11.95 5.82 1.84
CA THR A 147 -12.83 4.64 1.73
C THR A 147 -12.68 3.88 0.41
N ASP A 148 -12.18 4.53 -0.64
CA ASP A 148 -12.09 3.96 -1.99
C ASP A 148 -10.66 3.99 -2.52
N THR A 149 -10.05 5.17 -2.68
CA THR A 149 -8.74 5.29 -3.35
C THR A 149 -7.63 4.54 -2.62
N PHE A 150 -7.40 4.81 -1.33
CA PHE A 150 -6.36 4.14 -0.55
C PHE A 150 -6.65 2.66 -0.31
N VAL A 151 -7.93 2.26 -0.32
CA VAL A 151 -8.34 0.86 -0.24
C VAL A 151 -8.03 0.13 -1.54
N LYS A 152 -8.42 0.69 -2.69
CA LYS A 152 -8.12 0.11 -4.02
C LYS A 152 -6.62 0.05 -4.30
N GLN A 153 -5.85 1.01 -3.80
CA GLN A 153 -4.39 1.01 -3.90
C GLN A 153 -3.72 0.03 -2.92
N LEU A 154 -4.49 -0.64 -2.05
CA LEU A 154 -4.03 -1.56 -1.01
C LEU A 154 -3.15 -0.92 0.07
N TYR A 155 -3.22 0.40 0.26
CA TYR A 155 -2.59 1.04 1.40
C TYR A 155 -3.42 0.86 2.68
N LEU A 156 -4.75 0.88 2.55
CA LEU A 156 -5.67 0.61 3.65
C LEU A 156 -6.43 -0.69 3.40
N LYS A 157 -6.58 -1.49 4.44
CA LYS A 157 -7.54 -2.59 4.47
C LYS A 157 -8.79 -2.11 5.20
N ARG A 158 -9.95 -2.16 4.53
CA ARG A 158 -11.25 -1.75 5.10
C ARG A 158 -12.14 -2.98 5.22
N GLU A 159 -12.48 -3.35 6.44
CA GLU A 159 -13.28 -4.55 6.74
C GLU A 159 -14.53 -4.17 7.52
N LYS A 160 -15.58 -5.00 7.41
CA LYS A 160 -16.75 -4.86 8.27
C LYS A 160 -16.35 -5.27 9.69
N SER A 161 -16.84 -4.53 10.68
CA SER A 161 -16.72 -4.91 12.08
C SER A 161 -17.53 -6.19 12.30
N ASN A 162 -16.89 -7.26 12.81
CA ASN A 162 -17.53 -8.54 13.09
C ASN A 162 -18.30 -8.49 14.44
N SER A 163 -19.09 -7.44 14.66
CA SER A 163 -19.95 -7.36 15.85
C SER A 163 -21.32 -7.94 15.49
N ASP A 164 -21.55 -9.19 15.90
CA ASP A 164 -22.83 -9.90 15.68
C ASP A 164 -24.03 -9.25 16.40
N LEU A 165 -23.78 -8.25 17.24
CA LEU A 165 -24.77 -7.56 18.07
C LEU A 165 -25.22 -6.20 17.52
N GLU A 166 -24.60 -5.70 16.45
CA GLU A 166 -24.89 -4.36 15.93
C GLU A 166 -25.84 -4.39 14.73
N THR A 167 -26.92 -3.60 14.83
CA THR A 167 -27.91 -3.42 13.75
C THR A 167 -27.36 -2.63 12.56
N GLU A 168 -26.26 -1.88 12.77
CA GLU A 168 -25.62 -1.05 11.75
C GLU A 168 -24.27 -1.63 11.32
N ILE A 169 -24.01 -1.62 10.01
CA ILE A 169 -22.71 -2.06 9.45
C ILE A 169 -21.65 -1.03 9.82
N LYS A 170 -20.75 -1.38 10.75
CA LYS A 170 -19.55 -0.60 11.05
C LYS A 170 -18.35 -1.09 10.27
N TYR A 171 -17.39 -0.21 10.04
CA TYR A 171 -16.14 -0.51 9.35
C TYR A 171 -14.93 -0.28 10.24
N CYS A 172 -13.88 -1.06 10.01
CA CYS A 172 -12.58 -0.92 10.64
C CYS A 172 -11.47 -0.82 9.58
N TYR A 173 -10.38 -0.14 9.94
CA TYR A 173 -9.19 0.04 9.13
C TYR A 173 -7.97 -0.59 9.76
N SER A 174 -7.16 -1.23 8.93
CA SER A 174 -5.79 -1.63 9.23
C SER A 174 -4.88 -1.30 8.04
N TRP A 175 -3.58 -1.47 8.21
CA TRP A 175 -2.63 -1.36 7.10
C TRP A 175 -2.96 -2.40 6.03
N GLY A 176 -2.96 -1.96 4.78
CA GLY A 176 -3.05 -2.84 3.64
C GLY A 176 -1.68 -3.37 3.21
N PHE A 177 -1.69 -4.35 2.31
CA PHE A 177 -0.47 -5.01 1.83
C PHE A 177 0.57 -4.02 1.27
N ARG A 178 0.14 -3.01 0.48
CA ARG A 178 1.06 -2.01 -0.08
C ARG A 178 1.68 -1.14 0.99
N ALA A 179 0.94 -0.80 2.06
CA ALA A 179 1.50 0.00 3.14
C ALA A 179 2.67 -0.73 3.82
N HIS A 180 2.58 -2.04 4.01
CA HIS A 180 3.68 -2.85 4.56
C HIS A 180 4.91 -2.94 3.65
N GLN A 181 4.76 -2.72 2.34
CA GLN A 181 5.89 -2.73 1.39
C GLN A 181 6.53 -1.35 1.22
N GLU A 182 5.73 -0.28 1.25
CA GLU A 182 6.20 1.08 0.95
C GLU A 182 6.52 1.93 2.19
N PHE A 183 6.01 1.57 3.36
CA PHE A 183 6.18 2.34 4.58
C PHE A 183 6.90 1.55 5.67
N ASP A 184 8.00 2.11 6.14
CA ASP A 184 8.69 1.63 7.33
C ASP A 184 8.03 2.19 8.60
N LYS A 185 7.48 1.29 9.42
CA LYS A 185 6.88 1.61 10.73
C LYS A 185 7.86 2.36 11.64
N LYS A 186 9.16 2.04 11.56
CA LYS A 186 10.20 2.74 12.32
C LYS A 186 10.29 4.19 11.83
N CYS A 187 10.47 4.45 10.54
CA CYS A 187 10.41 5.80 9.99
C CYS A 187 9.16 6.58 10.43
N LEU A 188 7.98 5.97 10.39
CA LEU A 188 6.73 6.59 10.85
C LEU A 188 6.76 6.95 12.34
N LEU A 189 7.26 6.07 13.20
CA LEU A 189 7.39 6.33 14.64
C LEU A 189 8.32 7.52 14.89
N PHE A 190 9.49 7.53 14.26
CA PHE A 190 10.50 8.58 14.45
C PHE A 190 10.02 9.94 13.92
N ALA A 191 9.36 9.96 12.76
CA ALA A 191 8.74 11.17 12.22
C ALA A 191 7.61 11.68 13.14
N THR A 192 6.76 10.79 13.66
CA THR A 192 5.71 11.15 14.63
C THR A 192 6.32 11.73 15.90
N ALA A 193 7.40 11.14 16.42
CA ALA A 193 8.12 11.62 17.58
C ALA A 193 8.69 13.03 17.38
N GLN A 194 9.30 13.29 16.21
CA GLN A 194 9.78 14.62 15.83
C GLN A 194 8.65 15.66 15.80
N ILE A 195 7.53 15.35 15.15
CA ILE A 195 6.37 16.27 15.06
C ILE A 195 5.86 16.60 16.46
N MET A 196 5.77 15.59 17.33
CA MET A 196 5.31 15.77 18.71
C MET A 196 6.38 16.37 19.64
N LYS A 197 7.60 16.62 19.17
CA LYS A 197 8.75 17.08 19.95
C LYS A 197 9.00 16.21 21.19
N LYS A 198 8.88 14.90 21.03
CA LYS A 198 9.12 13.89 22.09
C LYS A 198 10.15 12.87 21.62
N PRO A 199 10.93 12.28 22.53
CA PRO A 199 11.83 11.18 22.15
C PRO A 199 11.02 9.97 21.71
N ALA A 200 11.45 9.25 20.67
CA ALA A 200 10.75 8.05 20.16
C ALA A 200 10.55 6.97 21.24
N LYS A 201 11.49 6.86 22.19
CA LYS A 201 11.38 5.96 23.35
C LYS A 201 10.18 6.26 24.25
N ALA A 202 9.64 7.48 24.24
CA ALA A 202 8.46 7.82 25.02
C ALA A 202 7.19 7.10 24.54
N PHE A 203 7.22 6.46 23.36
CA PHE A 203 6.11 5.65 22.85
C PHE A 203 6.15 4.19 23.33
N GLY A 204 7.11 3.83 24.21
CA GLY A 204 7.13 2.58 24.96
C GLY A 204 7.01 1.35 24.07
N THR A 205 5.90 0.61 24.21
CA THR A 205 5.65 -0.63 23.47
C THR A 205 5.77 -0.50 21.95
N LYS A 206 5.46 0.67 21.39
CA LYS A 206 5.62 0.92 19.95
C LYS A 206 7.07 1.07 19.52
N TYR A 207 7.90 1.65 20.38
CA TYR A 207 9.34 1.72 20.17
C TYR A 207 9.95 0.32 20.25
N ASP A 208 9.52 -0.48 21.23
CA ASP A 208 10.01 -1.85 21.39
C ASP A 208 9.61 -2.76 20.21
N GLU A 209 8.39 -2.60 19.65
CA GLU A 209 7.93 -3.32 18.45
C GLU A 209 8.88 -3.07 17.27
N VAL A 210 9.14 -1.80 16.94
CA VAL A 210 9.96 -1.47 15.75
C VAL A 210 11.46 -1.70 15.94
N CYS A 211 11.94 -1.80 17.19
CA CYS A 211 13.35 -2.14 17.46
C CYS A 211 13.61 -3.64 17.46
N LYS A 212 12.61 -4.47 17.81
CA LYS A 212 12.73 -5.94 17.75
C LYS A 212 12.66 -6.47 16.32
N ASP A 213 11.85 -5.84 15.47
CA ASP A 213 11.77 -6.18 14.05
C ASP A 213 13.14 -6.06 13.33
N GLU A 214 14.12 -5.31 13.87
CA GLU A 214 15.49 -5.24 13.35
C GLU A 214 16.39 -6.42 13.74
N GLU A 215 16.14 -7.06 14.90
CA GLU A 215 16.93 -8.21 15.37
C GLU A 215 16.52 -9.51 14.67
N ASP A 216 15.24 -9.61 14.27
CA ASP A 216 14.69 -10.76 13.53
C ASP A 216 14.89 -10.67 12.00
N ALA A 217 15.31 -9.52 11.48
CA ALA A 217 15.54 -9.26 10.05
C ALA A 217 17.03 -9.29 9.63
N GLY A 218 17.95 -9.56 10.57
CA GLY A 218 19.39 -9.73 10.34
C GLY A 218 19.81 -11.19 10.26
#